data_AF-A0A6L2P8E6-F1
#
_entry.id   AF-A0A6L2P8E6-F1
#
_cell.length_a   1.000
_cell.length_b   1.000
_cell.length_c   1.000
_cell.angle_alpha   90.00
_cell.angle_beta   90.00
_cell.angle_gamma   90.00
#
_symmetry.space_group_name_H-M   'P 1'
#
loop_
_entity.id
_entity.type
_entity.pdbx_description
1 polymer ?
#
loop_
_entity_poly.entity_id
_entity_poly.type
_entity_poly.pdbx_seq_one_letter_code
_entity_poly.pdbx_strand_id
1 'polypeptide(L)'
;GILSFFGLLCILSTAYDLIVSDPRKRREILMVFSWYTNGKLLLKTKRSTSTLDCLHGIRFLSIAWIVLGHVYASTFILPAANILYFFEHDKMWEHCFIKGAVFAVDSFLTLSGALLCYIFMTTMSKGRNFSLIIYFLHRYM
;
A
#
# COMPACT_ATOMS: atom_id res chain seq x y z
N GLY A 1 -24.65 2.79 14.23
CA GLY A 1 -23.31 2.22 14.56
C GLY A 1 -22.21 3.10 13.99
N ILE A 2 -21.00 3.01 14.53
CA ILE A 2 -19.82 3.83 14.16
C ILE A 2 -19.57 3.87 12.64
N LEU A 3 -19.72 2.74 11.94
CA LEU A 3 -19.56 2.67 10.47
C LEU A 3 -20.60 3.52 9.71
N SER A 4 -21.84 3.58 10.19
CA SER A 4 -22.90 4.39 9.59
C SER A 4 -22.64 5.89 9.78
N PHE A 5 -22.01 6.27 10.89
CA PHE A 5 -21.64 7.67 11.16
C PHE A 5 -20.50 8.13 10.22
N PHE A 6 -19.44 7.33 10.09
CA PHE A 6 -18.38 7.61 9.12
C PHE A 6 -18.87 7.59 7.68
N GLY A 7 -19.76 6.66 7.32
CA GLY A 7 -20.38 6.62 6.00
C GLY A 7 -21.15 7.90 5.67
N LEU A 8 -21.95 8.41 6.62
CA LEU A 8 -22.70 9.65 6.44
C LEU A 8 -21.79 10.88 6.29
N LEU A 9 -20.70 10.95 7.07
CA LEU A 9 -19.68 12.01 6.92
C LEU A 9 -19.02 11.99 5.53
N CYS A 10 -18.65 10.81 5.02
CA CYS A 10 -18.08 10.67 3.69
C CYS A 10 -19.06 11.10 2.58
N ILE A 11 -20.34 10.73 2.70
CA ILE A 11 -21.38 11.11 1.73
C ILE A 11 -21.60 12.62 1.73
N LEU A 12 -21.77 13.24 2.92
CA LEU A 12 -21.96 14.68 3.04
C LEU A 12 -20.75 15.47 2.52
N SER A 13 -19.55 15.00 2.85
CA SER A 13 -18.29 15.58 2.37
C SER A 13 -18.16 15.48 0.85
N THR A 14 -18.50 14.34 0.27
CA THR A 14 -18.48 14.13 -1.20
C THR A 14 -19.55 14.95 -1.90
N ALA A 15 -20.75 15.07 -1.35
CA ALA A 15 -21.82 15.91 -1.89
C ALA A 15 -21.44 17.40 -1.86
N TYR A 16 -20.86 17.88 -0.76
CA TYR A 16 -20.34 19.25 -0.65
C TYR A 16 -19.27 19.55 -1.70
N ASP A 17 -18.36 18.60 -1.92
CA ASP A 17 -17.28 18.71 -2.91
C ASP A 17 -17.79 18.76 -4.35
N LEU A 18 -18.90 18.08 -4.66
CA LEU A 18 -19.54 18.12 -5.97
C LEU A 18 -20.34 19.41 -6.21
N ILE A 19 -21.04 19.91 -5.18
CA ILE A 19 -21.86 21.14 -5.26
C ILE A 19 -20.97 22.38 -5.31
N VAL A 20 -19.89 22.40 -4.52
CA VAL A 20 -18.94 23.52 -4.44
C VAL A 20 -17.68 23.18 -5.23
N SER A 21 -17.85 23.06 -6.55
CA SER A 21 -16.73 22.85 -7.48
C SER A 21 -15.87 24.11 -7.68
N ASP A 22 -16.33 25.28 -7.24
CA ASP A 22 -15.59 26.54 -7.35
C ASP A 22 -14.43 26.60 -6.34
N PRO A 23 -13.17 26.66 -6.80
CA PRO A 23 -11.99 26.64 -5.93
C PRO A 23 -11.92 27.82 -4.96
N ARG A 24 -12.63 28.94 -5.21
CA ARG A 24 -12.55 30.15 -4.36
C ARG A 24 -13.44 30.08 -3.10
N LYS A 25 -14.45 29.22 -3.07
CA LYS A 25 -15.39 29.06 -1.93
C LYS A 25 -15.19 27.74 -1.17
N ARG A 26 -14.17 26.98 -1.55
CA ARG A 26 -13.89 25.64 -1.06
C ARG A 26 -13.25 25.69 0.33
N ARG A 27 -13.79 24.96 1.31
CA ARG A 27 -13.24 24.86 2.68
C ARG A 27 -12.56 23.52 2.87
N GLU A 28 -11.23 23.50 3.01
CA GLU A 28 -10.40 22.28 3.05
C GLU A 28 -10.87 21.22 4.06
N ILE A 29 -11.28 21.66 5.26
CA ILE A 29 -11.75 20.78 6.34
C ILE A 29 -12.97 19.96 5.92
N LEU A 30 -13.85 20.51 5.07
CA LEU A 30 -15.10 19.84 4.66
C LEU A 30 -14.89 18.78 3.57
N MET A 31 -13.71 18.68 2.95
CA MET A 31 -13.42 17.65 1.94
C MET A 31 -12.36 16.64 2.38
N VAL A 32 -11.91 16.70 3.63
CA VAL A 32 -10.98 15.69 4.19
C VAL A 32 -11.55 14.28 4.02
N PHE A 33 -12.88 14.12 4.08
CA PHE A 33 -13.59 12.84 3.92
C PHE A 33 -14.23 12.65 2.53
N SER A 34 -13.99 13.54 1.56
CA SER A 34 -14.60 13.43 0.23
C SER A 34 -13.93 12.31 -0.57
N TRP A 35 -14.71 11.32 -1.00
CA TRP A 35 -14.18 10.25 -1.85
C TRP A 35 -13.79 10.75 -3.23
N TYR A 36 -14.45 11.80 -3.74
CA TYR A 36 -14.18 12.32 -5.08
C TYR A 36 -12.81 13.00 -5.17
N THR A 37 -12.53 13.98 -4.29
CA THR A 37 -11.22 14.64 -4.28
C THR A 37 -10.10 13.70 -3.85
N ASN A 38 -10.30 12.92 -2.78
CA ASN A 38 -9.27 11.97 -2.33
C ASN A 38 -9.03 10.89 -3.39
N GLY A 39 -10.07 10.36 -4.02
CA GLY A 39 -9.97 9.41 -5.12
C GLY A 39 -9.25 10.00 -6.34
N LYS A 40 -9.60 11.23 -6.75
CA LYS A 40 -8.91 11.93 -7.85
C LYS A 40 -7.45 12.22 -7.52
N LEU A 41 -7.11 12.50 -6.26
CA LEU A 41 -5.73 12.69 -5.80
C LEU A 41 -4.96 11.36 -5.82
N LEU A 42 -5.56 10.28 -5.30
CA LEU A 42 -4.98 8.94 -5.29
C LEU A 42 -4.76 8.41 -6.71
N LEU A 43 -5.68 8.73 -7.63
CA LEU A 43 -5.62 8.35 -9.05
C LEU A 43 -4.82 9.37 -9.89
N LYS A 44 -4.29 10.43 -9.29
CA LYS A 44 -3.48 11.43 -10.00
C LYS A 44 -2.08 10.88 -10.24
N THR A 45 -1.91 10.10 -11.30
CA THR A 45 -0.60 9.61 -11.75
C THR A 45 0.16 10.70 -12.52
N LYS A 46 0.44 11.85 -11.89
CA LYS A 46 1.44 12.78 -12.47
C LYS A 46 2.82 12.14 -12.28
N ARG A 47 3.41 11.64 -13.37
CA ARG A 47 4.79 11.11 -13.39
C ARG A 47 5.77 12.21 -12.99
N SER A 48 6.48 12.00 -11.88
CA SER A 48 7.75 12.69 -11.67
C SER A 48 8.80 11.88 -12.42
N THR A 49 9.64 12.52 -13.23
CA THR A 49 10.70 11.83 -13.99
C THR A 49 11.79 11.22 -13.09
N SER A 50 11.70 11.41 -11.78
CA SER A 50 12.66 11.00 -10.76
C SER A 50 12.18 9.87 -9.85
N THR A 51 10.99 9.30 -10.07
CA THR A 51 10.49 8.17 -9.28
C THR A 51 10.69 6.84 -9.99
N LEU A 52 11.21 5.84 -9.26
CA LEU A 52 11.36 4.46 -9.71
C LEU A 52 9.99 3.76 -9.73
N ASP A 53 9.11 4.20 -10.63
CA ASP A 53 7.70 3.79 -10.70
C ASP A 53 7.54 2.27 -10.88
N CYS A 54 8.45 1.63 -11.63
CA CYS A 54 8.47 0.16 -11.77
C CYS A 54 8.70 -0.55 -10.43
N LEU A 55 9.51 0.04 -9.55
CA LEU A 55 9.81 -0.49 -8.22
C LEU A 55 8.58 -0.45 -7.31
N HIS A 56 7.75 0.58 -7.45
CA HIS A 56 6.47 0.67 -6.75
C HIS A 56 5.50 -0.43 -7.21
N GLY A 57 5.46 -0.72 -8.52
CA GLY A 57 4.66 -1.82 -9.06
C GLY A 57 5.11 -3.19 -8.57
N ILE A 58 6.43 -3.46 -8.59
CA ILE A 58 6.97 -4.74 -8.08
C ILE A 58 6.69 -4.86 -6.58
N ARG A 59 6.87 -3.79 -5.80
CA ARG A 59 6.57 -3.78 -4.37
C ARG A 59 5.09 -4.07 -4.09
N PHE A 60 4.17 -3.53 -4.88
CA PHE A 60 2.74 -3.83 -4.78
C PHE A 60 2.46 -5.31 -5.04
N LEU A 61 3.00 -5.85 -6.13
CA LEU A 61 2.86 -7.27 -6.46
C LEU A 61 3.45 -8.18 -5.38
N SER A 62 4.62 -7.83 -4.83
CA SER A 62 5.23 -8.57 -3.71
C SER A 62 4.33 -8.55 -2.46
N ILE A 63 3.78 -7.40 -2.07
CA ILE A 63 2.85 -7.32 -0.92
C ILE A 63 1.59 -8.14 -1.17
N ALA A 64 0.99 -8.03 -2.35
CA ALA A 64 -0.22 -8.80 -2.70
C ALA A 64 0.04 -10.31 -2.61
N TRP A 65 1.20 -10.76 -3.08
CA TRP A 65 1.59 -12.17 -3.00
C TRP A 65 1.86 -12.64 -1.56
N ILE A 66 2.49 -11.79 -0.73
CA ILE A 66 2.69 -12.06 0.71
C ILE A 66 1.36 -12.21 1.44
N VAL A 67 0.41 -11.29 1.21
CA VAL A 67 -0.93 -11.35 1.82
C VAL A 67 -1.65 -12.63 1.41
N LEU A 68 -1.60 -13.01 0.13
CA LEU A 68 -2.17 -14.25 -0.36
C LEU A 68 -1.57 -15.48 0.35
N GLY A 69 -0.25 -15.52 0.51
CA GLY A 69 0.46 -16.56 1.25
C GLY A 69 0.01 -16.67 2.71
N HIS A 70 -0.15 -15.53 3.40
CA HIS A 70 -0.61 -15.52 4.79
C HIS A 70 -2.07 -15.96 4.94
N VAL A 71 -2.98 -15.51 4.08
CA VAL A 71 -4.39 -15.96 4.12
C VAL A 71 -4.48 -17.47 3.95
N TYR A 72 -3.70 -18.01 3.01
CA TYR A 72 -3.63 -19.45 2.79
C TYR A 72 -3.03 -20.18 4.00
N ALA A 73 -1.92 -19.69 4.56
CA ALA A 73 -1.31 -20.26 5.76
C ALA A 73 -2.23 -20.23 6.99
N SER A 74 -2.98 -19.15 7.19
CA SER A 74 -3.95 -19.03 8.28
C SER A 74 -5.09 -20.04 8.16
N THR A 75 -5.43 -20.47 6.94
CA THR A 75 -6.47 -21.47 6.70
C THR A 75 -6.08 -22.84 7.29
N PHE A 76 -4.79 -23.16 7.40
CA PHE A 76 -4.31 -24.40 8.06
C PHE A 76 -4.44 -24.38 9.59
N ILE A 77 -4.51 -23.20 10.20
CA ILE A 77 -4.60 -23.04 11.65
C ILE A 77 -6.07 -23.13 12.12
N LEU A 78 -7.02 -22.95 11.20
CA LEU A 78 -8.45 -22.98 11.53
C LEU A 78 -8.94 -24.42 11.78
N PRO A 79 -9.65 -24.67 12.89
CA PRO A 79 -10.11 -26.02 13.27
C PRO A 79 -11.18 -26.61 12.32
N ALA A 80 -11.72 -25.81 11.39
CA ALA A 80 -12.70 -26.23 10.39
C ALA A 80 -12.08 -26.68 9.06
N ALA A 81 -10.74 -26.62 8.91
CA ALA A 81 -10.07 -27.05 7.69
C ALA A 81 -9.94 -28.59 7.65
N ASN A 82 -10.44 -29.22 6.58
CA ASN A 82 -10.18 -30.64 6.32
C ASN A 82 -8.73 -30.82 5.86
N ILE A 83 -7.83 -31.00 6.81
CA ILE A 83 -6.38 -31.13 6.58
C ILE A 83 -6.06 -32.24 5.57
N LEU A 84 -6.83 -33.33 5.54
CA LEU A 84 -6.63 -34.42 4.58
C LEU A 84 -6.87 -33.97 3.13
N TYR A 85 -7.95 -33.20 2.90
CA TYR A 85 -8.27 -32.61 1.59
C TYR A 85 -7.18 -31.65 1.11
N PHE A 86 -6.60 -30.87 2.04
CA PHE A 86 -5.48 -29.99 1.75
C PHE A 86 -4.25 -30.77 1.28
N PHE A 87 -3.85 -31.84 1.95
CA PHE A 87 -2.68 -32.65 1.56
C PHE A 87 -2.86 -33.37 0.22
N GLU A 88 -4.09 -33.76 -0.14
CA GLU A 88 -4.39 -34.34 -1.44
C GLU A 88 -4.31 -33.30 -2.57
N HIS A 89 -4.80 -32.07 -2.33
CA HIS A 89 -4.75 -30.97 -3.30
C HIS A 89 -3.41 -30.21 -3.34
N ASP A 90 -2.53 -30.43 -2.37
CA ASP A 90 -1.24 -29.75 -2.22
C ASP A 90 -0.27 -29.99 -3.40
N LYS A 91 -0.57 -30.99 -4.24
CA LYS A 91 0.17 -31.34 -5.46
C LYS A 91 -0.24 -30.52 -6.68
N MET A 92 -1.32 -29.75 -6.62
CA MET A 92 -1.73 -28.88 -7.73
C MET A 92 -0.79 -27.68 -7.88
N TRP A 93 -0.55 -27.28 -9.13
CA TRP A 93 0.36 -26.19 -9.49
C TRP A 93 -0.01 -24.84 -8.84
N GLU A 94 -1.30 -24.61 -8.58
CA GLU A 94 -1.85 -23.42 -7.93
C GLU A 94 -1.28 -23.25 -6.51
N HIS A 95 -1.07 -24.37 -5.80
CA HIS A 95 -0.50 -24.38 -4.46
C HIS A 95 1.02 -24.13 -4.48
N CYS A 96 1.69 -24.44 -5.58
CA CYS A 96 3.10 -24.14 -5.78
C CYS A 96 3.33 -22.61 -5.83
N PHE A 97 2.47 -21.88 -6.53
CA PHE A 97 2.51 -20.41 -6.58
C PHE A 97 2.31 -19.79 -5.20
N ILE A 98 1.40 -20.33 -4.38
CA ILE A 98 1.14 -19.82 -3.03
C ILE A 98 2.31 -20.13 -2.08
N LYS A 99 2.89 -21.34 -2.15
CA LYS A 99 4.10 -21.70 -1.39
C LYS A 99 5.30 -20.80 -1.74
N GLY A 100 5.37 -20.39 -3.00
CA GLY A 100 6.38 -19.44 -3.48
C GLY A 100 6.27 -18.03 -2.88
N ALA A 101 5.18 -17.70 -2.18
CA ALA A 101 4.98 -16.38 -1.57
C ALA A 101 6.07 -16.01 -0.54
N VAL A 102 6.77 -17.00 0.03
CA VAL A 102 7.91 -16.74 0.92
C VAL A 102 9.02 -15.97 0.20
N PHE A 103 9.30 -16.29 -1.07
CA PHE A 103 10.29 -15.58 -1.90
C PHE A 103 9.86 -14.15 -2.26
N ALA A 104 8.55 -13.84 -2.18
CA ALA A 104 8.06 -12.49 -2.37
C ALA A 104 8.47 -11.56 -1.21
N VAL A 105 8.67 -12.10 0.01
CA VAL A 105 9.20 -11.36 1.15
C VAL A 105 10.63 -10.89 0.88
N ASP A 106 11.48 -11.77 0.36
CA ASP A 106 12.86 -11.45 0.01
C ASP A 106 12.90 -10.34 -1.04
N SER A 107 12.09 -10.47 -2.09
CA SER A 107 11.96 -9.45 -3.15
C SER A 107 11.53 -8.09 -2.57
N PHE A 108 10.53 -8.09 -1.68
CA PHE A 108 10.05 -6.87 -1.02
C PHE A 108 11.14 -6.20 -0.16
N LEU A 109 11.91 -7.00 0.59
CA LEU A 109 12.97 -6.51 1.46
C LEU A 109 14.14 -5.97 0.64
N THR A 110 14.59 -6.70 -0.39
CA THR A 110 15.68 -6.28 -1.28
C THR A 110 15.34 -4.97 -2.00
N LEU A 111 14.13 -4.84 -2.55
CA LEU A 111 13.70 -3.61 -3.23
C LEU A 111 13.59 -2.43 -2.26
N SER A 112 13.12 -2.68 -1.04
CA SER A 112 13.04 -1.65 0.01
C SER A 112 14.42 -1.16 0.43
N GLY A 113 15.39 -2.07 0.58
CA GLY A 113 16.78 -1.73 0.89
C GLY A 113 17.49 -1.02 -0.26
N ALA A 114 17.29 -1.46 -1.50
CA ALA A 114 17.87 -0.82 -2.68
C ALA A 114 17.37 0.62 -2.86
N LEU A 115 16.07 0.86 -2.69
CA LEU A 115 15.48 2.19 -2.75
C LEU A 115 16.02 3.11 -1.64
N LEU A 116 16.20 2.57 -0.43
CA LEU A 116 16.80 3.30 0.69
C LEU A 116 18.24 3.75 0.35
N CYS A 117 19.07 2.84 -0.15
CA CYS A 117 20.43 3.16 -0.62
C CYS A 117 20.42 4.21 -1.74
N TYR A 118 19.52 4.09 -2.71
CA TYR A 118 19.39 5.05 -3.81
C TYR A 118 19.07 6.47 -3.29
N ILE A 119 18.11 6.60 -2.38
CA ILE A 119 17.73 7.89 -1.78
C ILE A 119 18.89 8.46 -0.94
N PHE A 120 19.57 7.61 -0.17
CA PHE A 120 20.74 8.01 0.61
C PHE A 120 21.85 8.58 -0.29
N MET A 121 22.25 7.83 -1.32
CA MET A 121 23.27 8.25 -2.29
C MET A 121 22.88 9.56 -2.99
N THR A 122 21.62 9.69 -3.39
CA THR A 122 21.09 10.92 -4.03
C THR A 122 21.06 12.12 -3.08
N THR A 123 20.91 11.88 -1.78
CA THR A 123 20.91 12.94 -0.76
C THR A 123 22.34 13.40 -0.48
N MET A 124 23.30 12.47 -0.44
CA MET A 124 24.73 12.75 -0.24
C MET A 124 25.37 13.44 -1.43
N SER A 125 25.01 13.07 -2.67
CA SER A 125 25.49 13.75 -3.87
C SER A 125 25.03 15.21 -3.96
N LYS A 126 23.95 15.58 -3.26
CA LYS A 126 23.44 16.95 -3.15
C LYS A 126 24.08 17.76 -2.01
N GLY A 127 25.10 17.22 -1.34
CA GLY A 127 25.84 17.92 -0.28
C GLY A 127 25.05 18.17 1.00
N ARG A 128 23.95 17.45 1.22
CA ARG A 128 23.18 17.54 2.47
C ARG A 128 23.83 16.69 3.55
N ASN A 129 23.74 17.11 4.80
CA ASN A 129 24.16 16.28 5.93
C ASN A 129 23.12 15.17 6.17
N PHE A 130 23.56 13.91 6.25
CA PHE A 130 22.70 12.79 6.61
C PHE A 130 22.84 12.48 8.10
N SER A 131 21.75 12.66 8.84
CA SER A 131 21.60 12.04 10.15
C SER A 131 20.66 10.85 10.01
N LEU A 132 21.18 9.65 10.31
CA LEU A 132 20.41 8.41 10.33
C LEU A 132 19.16 8.54 11.20
N ILE A 133 19.29 9.18 12.37
CA ILE A 133 18.19 9.35 13.33
C ILE A 133 17.08 10.23 12.74
N ILE A 134 17.44 11.36 12.15
CA ILE A 134 16.47 12.28 11.52
C ILE A 134 15.81 11.61 10.30
N TYR A 135 16.57 10.82 9.53
CA TYR A 135 16.02 10.05 8.41
C TYR A 135 15.00 9.02 8.86
N PHE A 136 15.31 8.24 9.91
CA PHE A 136 14.37 7.27 10.46
C PHE A 136 13.14 7.95 11.07
N LEU A 137 13.32 9.05 11.82
CA LEU A 137 12.19 9.80 12.38
C LEU A 137 11.27 10.36 11.28
N HIS A 138 11.81 11.01 10.25
CA HIS A 138 11.01 11.51 9.11
C HIS A 138 10.33 10.38 8.32
N ARG A 139 10.85 9.15 8.39
CA ARG A 139 10.23 8.01 7.70
C ARG A 139 9.07 7.38 8.49
N TYR A 140 9.04 7.53 9.80
CA TYR A 140 8.04 6.91 10.68
C TYR A 140 7.03 7.90 11.29
N MET A 141 7.34 9.20 11.35
CA MET A 141 6.43 10.28 11.76
C MET A 141 5.77 10.94 10.55
#